data_AF-A0A662P923-F1
#
_entry.id   AF-A0A662P923-F1
#
_cell.length_a   1.000
_cell.length_b   1.000
_cell.length_c   1.000
_cell.angle_alpha   90.00
_cell.angle_beta   90.00
_cell.angle_gamma   90.00
#
_symmetry.space_group_name_H-M   'P 1'
#
loop_
_entity.id
_entity.type
_entity.pdbx_description
1 polymer ?
#
loop_
_entity_poly.entity_id
_entity_poly.type
_entity_poly.pdbx_seq_one_letter_code
_entity_poly.pdbx_strand_id
1 'polypeptide(L)'
;MEYLKFRIEKGVARYPKAPLEDEFAEWLRRLGRERWGNPLAERTIETHIENLRRDIAQMSLYAYLTSIIGKGSRGVTQRYYKEFLAERFSHTILPLLQDEVRSGDKRRPKDLNNQKT
;
A
#
# COMPACT_ATOMS: atom_id res chain seq x y z
N MET A 1 -10.42 10.76 -23.66
CA MET A 1 -9.41 11.57 -24.39
C MET A 1 -9.55 13.07 -24.11
N GLU A 2 -10.77 13.63 -24.04
CA GLU A 2 -10.98 15.04 -23.68
C GLU A 2 -10.48 15.43 -22.27
N TYR A 3 -10.71 14.58 -21.27
CA TYR A 3 -10.24 14.84 -19.90
C TYR A 3 -8.71 14.91 -19.76
N LEU A 4 -7.96 14.23 -20.65
CA LEU A 4 -6.49 14.33 -20.70
C LEU A 4 -6.01 15.61 -21.39
N LYS A 5 -6.73 16.08 -22.42
CA LYS A 5 -6.43 17.35 -23.10
C LYS A 5 -6.64 18.56 -22.18
N PHE A 6 -7.77 18.59 -21.45
CA PHE A 6 -8.09 19.65 -20.49
C PHE A 6 -7.03 19.84 -19.39
N ARG A 7 -6.39 18.75 -18.95
CA ARG A 7 -5.41 18.79 -17.84
C ARG A 7 -4.02 19.25 -18.24
N ILE A 8 -3.62 18.94 -19.48
CA ILE A 8 -2.34 19.40 -20.06
C ILE A 8 -2.39 20.93 -20.26
N GLU A 9 -3.53 21.48 -20.70
CA GLU A 9 -3.71 22.93 -20.89
C GLU A 9 -3.72 23.75 -19.60
N LYS A 10 -4.11 23.15 -18.46
CA LYS A 10 -4.33 23.88 -17.19
C LYS A 10 -3.17 23.78 -16.18
N GLY A 11 -2.06 23.12 -16.51
CA GLY A 11 -0.94 22.91 -15.56
C GLY A 11 -1.31 22.02 -14.37
N VAL A 12 -2.39 21.26 -14.46
CA VAL A 12 -2.88 20.38 -13.39
C VAL A 12 -2.07 19.08 -13.45
N ALA A 13 -1.67 18.56 -12.28
CA ALA A 13 -0.93 17.30 -12.18
C ALA A 13 -1.48 16.22 -13.13
N ARG A 14 -0.59 15.42 -13.76
CA ARG A 14 -0.94 14.51 -14.86
C ARG A 14 -2.02 13.46 -14.53
N TYR A 15 -2.12 13.05 -13.27
CA TYR A 15 -3.03 12.00 -12.79
C TYR A 15 -3.83 12.47 -11.56
N PRO A 16 -5.05 11.97 -11.32
CA PRO A 16 -5.83 12.35 -10.13
C PRO A 16 -5.06 12.07 -8.84
N LYS A 17 -5.42 12.79 -7.77
CA LYS A 17 -4.84 12.55 -6.44
C LYS A 17 -5.12 11.13 -5.99
N ALA A 18 -4.12 10.45 -5.45
CA ALA A 18 -4.28 9.13 -4.89
C ALA A 18 -5.01 9.20 -3.52
N PRO A 19 -5.67 8.12 -3.08
CA PRO A 19 -6.20 8.02 -1.73
C PRO A 19 -5.07 8.17 -0.69
N LEU A 20 -5.28 8.98 0.35
CA LEU A 20 -4.34 9.20 1.45
C LEU A 20 -2.93 9.64 1.00
N GLU A 21 -2.86 10.37 -0.11
CA GLU A 21 -1.59 10.75 -0.71
C GLU A 21 -0.75 11.67 0.17
N ASP A 22 -1.37 12.63 0.86
CA ASP A 22 -0.65 13.58 1.71
C ASP A 22 -0.05 12.84 2.90
N GLU A 23 -0.83 11.95 3.53
CA GLU A 23 -0.37 11.15 4.65
C GLU A 23 0.69 10.13 4.21
N PHE A 24 0.61 9.63 2.98
CA PHE A 24 1.67 8.81 2.41
C PHE A 24 2.96 9.63 2.21
N ALA A 25 2.87 10.88 1.75
CA ALA A 25 4.03 11.75 1.61
C ALA A 25 4.68 12.05 2.97
N GLU A 26 3.88 12.33 4.00
CA GLU A 26 4.37 12.48 5.38
C GLU A 26 5.03 11.20 5.90
N TRP A 27 4.40 10.05 5.64
CA TRP A 27 4.95 8.75 6.01
C TRP A 27 6.30 8.50 5.34
N LEU A 28 6.48 8.86 4.06
CA LEU A 28 7.77 8.73 3.35
C LEU A 28 8.87 9.62 3.97
N ARG A 29 8.53 10.85 4.41
CA ARG A 29 9.48 11.73 5.11
C ARG A 29 9.98 11.10 6.41
N ARG A 30 9.07 10.45 7.14
CA ARG A 30 9.40 9.73 8.38
C ARG A 30 10.20 8.45 8.10
N LEU A 31 9.75 7.63 7.14
CA LEU A 31 10.39 6.38 6.74
C LEU A 31 11.87 6.57 6.43
N GLY A 32 12.20 7.64 5.70
CA GLY A 32 13.58 7.98 5.35
C GLY A 32 14.50 7.98 6.58
N ARG A 33 14.09 8.76 7.58
CA ARG A 33 14.83 8.94 8.83
C ARG A 33 14.94 7.62 9.60
N GLU A 34 13.84 6.88 9.72
CA GLU A 34 13.81 5.63 10.49
C GLU A 34 14.64 4.53 9.85
N ARG A 35 14.64 4.42 8.51
CA ARG A 35 15.25 3.29 7.80
C ARG A 35 16.71 3.53 7.42
N TRP A 36 17.09 4.77 7.13
CA TRP A 36 18.44 5.11 6.64
C TRP A 36 19.10 6.25 7.41
N GLY A 37 18.49 6.73 8.50
CA GLY A 37 19.03 7.82 9.31
C GLY A 37 18.90 9.21 8.68
N ASN A 38 18.40 9.31 7.45
CA ASN A 38 18.28 10.58 6.71
C ASN A 38 16.92 10.68 6.00
N PRO A 39 16.31 11.87 5.91
CA PRO A 39 15.06 12.05 5.17
C PRO A 39 15.25 11.68 3.71
N LEU A 40 14.20 11.13 3.09
CA LEU A 40 14.15 11.05 1.64
C LEU A 40 14.17 12.46 1.06
N ALA A 41 14.91 12.66 -0.04
CA ALA A 41 14.87 13.92 -0.77
C ALA A 41 13.44 14.20 -1.28
N GLU A 42 12.98 15.46 -1.24
CA GLU A 42 11.62 15.82 -1.68
C GLU A 42 11.35 15.37 -3.12
N ARG A 43 12.33 15.49 -4.02
CA ARG A 43 12.20 14.98 -5.40
C ARG A 43 11.93 13.48 -5.48
N THR A 44 12.48 12.70 -4.56
CA THR A 44 12.23 11.26 -4.46
C THR A 44 10.80 11.00 -3.99
N ILE A 45 10.31 11.78 -3.03
CA ILE A 45 8.92 11.71 -2.54
C ILE A 45 7.95 12.07 -3.66
N GLU A 46 8.17 13.18 -4.37
CA GLU A 46 7.39 13.58 -5.54
C GLU A 46 7.32 12.46 -6.59
N THR A 47 8.45 11.80 -6.86
CA THR A 47 8.50 10.65 -7.78
C THR A 47 7.63 9.49 -7.31
N HIS A 48 7.62 9.18 -6.01
CA HIS A 48 6.74 8.17 -5.45
C HIS A 48 5.26 8.57 -5.56
N ILE A 49 4.92 9.84 -5.31
CA ILE A 49 3.55 10.34 -5.46
C ILE A 49 3.08 10.26 -6.91
N GLU A 50 3.90 10.69 -7.86
CA GLU A 50 3.56 10.62 -9.29
C GLU A 50 3.35 9.18 -9.77
N ASN A 51 4.22 8.26 -9.35
CA ASN A 51 4.08 6.83 -9.65
C ASN A 51 2.79 6.26 -9.05
N LEU A 52 2.48 6.59 -7.79
CA LEU A 52 1.26 6.14 -7.12
C LEU A 52 0.01 6.63 -7.85
N ARG A 53 -0.07 7.94 -8.13
CA ARG A 53 -1.21 8.54 -8.86
C ARG A 53 -1.39 7.89 -10.22
N ARG A 54 -0.30 7.69 -10.96
CA ARG A 54 -0.30 7.03 -12.27
C ARG A 54 -0.85 5.62 -12.16
N ASP A 55 -0.31 4.82 -11.25
CA ASP A 55 -0.60 3.40 -11.17
C ASP A 55 -2.07 3.18 -10.77
N ILE A 56 -2.55 3.89 -9.74
CA ILE A 56 -3.95 3.84 -9.34
C ILE A 56 -4.88 4.31 -10.46
N ALA A 57 -4.53 5.38 -11.19
CA ALA A 57 -5.34 5.85 -12.31
C ALA A 57 -5.40 4.85 -13.48
N GLN A 58 -4.37 4.03 -13.65
CA GLN A 58 -4.29 3.05 -14.73
C GLN A 58 -4.97 1.71 -14.39
N MET A 59 -4.92 1.25 -13.14
CA MET A 59 -5.39 -0.09 -12.77
C MET A 59 -6.48 -0.13 -11.69
N SER A 60 -6.90 1.01 -11.14
CA SER A 60 -7.70 1.15 -9.92
C SER A 60 -6.94 0.83 -8.62
N LEU A 61 -7.46 1.32 -7.49
CA LEU A 61 -6.90 1.04 -6.17
C LEU A 61 -6.93 -0.47 -5.85
N TYR A 62 -8.06 -1.13 -6.11
CA TYR A 62 -8.22 -2.55 -5.80
C TYR A 62 -7.16 -3.39 -6.50
N ALA A 63 -7.01 -3.25 -7.84
CA ALA A 63 -6.02 -4.03 -8.57
C ALA A 63 -4.57 -3.63 -8.19
N TYR A 64 -4.32 -2.37 -7.86
CA TYR A 64 -3.01 -1.94 -7.36
C TYR A 64 -2.65 -2.61 -6.03
N LEU A 65 -3.60 -2.76 -5.12
CA LEU A 65 -3.38 -3.41 -3.82
C LEU A 65 -3.23 -4.93 -3.94
N THR A 66 -3.97 -5.57 -4.83
CA THR A 66 -3.93 -7.05 -4.99
C THR A 66 -2.85 -7.53 -5.96
N SER A 67 -2.31 -6.66 -6.81
CA SER A 67 -1.23 -7.04 -7.74
C SER A 67 0.09 -7.36 -7.04
N ILE A 68 0.86 -8.25 -7.68
CA ILE A 68 2.23 -8.59 -7.30
C ILE A 68 3.10 -7.34 -7.36
N ILE A 69 4.02 -7.19 -6.41
CA ILE A 69 4.97 -6.08 -6.38
C ILE A 69 5.84 -6.09 -7.64
N GLY A 70 5.75 -5.03 -8.45
CA GLY A 70 6.56 -4.87 -9.66
C GLY A 70 8.07 -4.75 -9.38
N LYS A 71 8.88 -4.71 -10.44
CA LYS A 71 10.33 -4.44 -10.34
C LYS A 71 10.61 -2.93 -10.44
N GLY A 72 11.78 -2.50 -9.96
CA GLY A 72 12.27 -1.12 -10.08
C GLY A 72 11.51 -0.10 -9.22
N SER A 73 11.61 1.17 -9.57
CA SER A 73 11.08 2.30 -8.77
C SER A 73 9.57 2.27 -8.55
N ARG A 74 8.80 1.80 -9.54
CA ARG A 74 7.33 1.61 -9.40
C ARG A 74 7.00 0.51 -8.39
N GLY A 75 7.75 -0.60 -8.43
CA GLY A 75 7.64 -1.66 -7.43
C GLY A 75 7.96 -1.20 -6.00
N VAL A 76 8.98 -0.35 -5.85
CA VAL A 76 9.31 0.27 -4.55
C VAL A 76 8.16 1.16 -4.07
N THR A 77 7.59 1.99 -4.94
CA THR A 77 6.42 2.83 -4.62
C THR A 77 5.24 1.99 -4.15
N GLN A 78 4.94 0.90 -4.85
CA GLN A 78 3.87 -0.03 -4.50
C GLN A 78 4.10 -0.69 -3.15
N ARG A 79 5.33 -1.12 -2.87
CA ARG A 79 5.70 -1.69 -1.57
C ARG A 79 5.51 -0.67 -0.45
N TYR A 80 6.06 0.53 -0.60
CA TYR A 80 5.95 1.59 0.41
C TYR A 80 4.50 1.98 0.67
N TYR A 81 3.69 2.11 -0.36
CA TYR A 81 2.28 2.43 -0.16
C TYR A 81 1.53 1.30 0.58
N LYS A 82 1.83 0.03 0.29
CA LYS A 82 1.25 -1.11 1.03
C LYS A 82 1.74 -1.16 2.49
N GLU A 83 3.03 -0.91 2.73
CA GLU A 83 3.61 -0.81 4.08
C GLU A 83 2.95 0.32 4.90
N PHE A 84 2.80 1.51 4.30
CA PHE A 84 2.07 2.64 4.88
C PHE A 84 0.65 2.28 5.28
N LEU A 85 -0.13 1.68 4.37
CA LEU A 85 -1.51 1.30 4.65
C LEU A 85 -1.59 0.25 5.76
N ALA A 86 -0.69 -0.73 5.75
CA ALA A 86 -0.62 -1.75 6.78
C ALA A 86 -0.29 -1.14 8.16
N GLU A 87 0.63 -0.18 8.22
CA GLU A 87 0.94 0.53 9.46
C GLU A 87 -0.25 1.36 9.94
N ARG A 88 -0.83 2.19 9.06
CA ARG A 88 -1.94 3.10 9.38
C ARG A 88 -3.18 2.35 9.86
N PHE A 89 -3.50 1.23 9.21
CA PHE A 89 -4.70 0.43 9.51
C PHE A 89 -4.40 -0.82 10.33
N SER A 90 -3.20 -0.97 10.90
CA SER A 90 -2.81 -2.12 11.73
C SER A 90 -3.80 -2.39 12.86
N HIS A 91 -4.25 -1.34 13.55
CA HIS A 91 -5.24 -1.42 14.62
C HIS A 91 -6.60 -1.96 14.16
N THR A 92 -6.93 -1.87 12.87
CA THR A 92 -8.13 -2.43 12.27
C THR A 92 -7.89 -3.83 11.71
N ILE A 93 -6.77 -4.05 11.00
CA ILE A 93 -6.44 -5.30 10.33
C ILE A 93 -6.08 -6.40 11.32
N LEU A 94 -5.27 -6.10 12.34
CA LEU A 94 -4.74 -7.11 13.26
C LEU A 94 -5.85 -7.81 14.07
N PRO A 95 -6.84 -7.12 14.65
CA PRO A 95 -7.95 -7.79 15.33
C PRO A 95 -8.73 -8.73 14.41
N LEU A 96 -9.04 -8.29 13.18
CA LEU A 96 -9.76 -9.10 12.20
C LEU A 96 -9.01 -10.41 11.87
N LEU A 97 -7.69 -10.32 11.69
CA LEU A 97 -6.85 -11.50 11.45
C LEU A 97 -6.80 -12.44 12.67
N GLN A 98 -6.78 -11.90 13.89
CA GLN A 98 -6.76 -12.70 15.11
C GLN A 98 -8.08 -13.45 15.35
N ASP A 99 -9.21 -12.83 15.01
CA ASP A 99 -10.53 -13.46 15.14
C ASP A 99 -10.72 -14.61 14.15
N GLU A 100 -10.17 -14.49 12.93
CA GLU A 100 -10.15 -15.61 11.98
C GLU A 100 -9.32 -16.79 12.49
N VAL A 101 -8.11 -16.53 13.03
CA VAL A 101 -7.26 -17.59 13.61
C VAL A 101 -7.95 -18.28 14.78
N ARG A 102 -8.55 -17.53 15.71
CA ARG A 102 -9.32 -18.09 16.85
C ARG A 102 -10.52 -18.90 16.39
N SER A 103 -11.17 -18.48 15.30
CA SER A 103 -12.33 -19.19 14.73
C SER A 103 -11.92 -20.41 13.89
N GLY A 104 -10.70 -20.43 13.34
CA GLY A 104 -10.12 -21.58 12.65
C GLY A 104 -9.68 -22.69 13.62
N ASP A 105 -9.15 -22.31 14.79
CA ASP A 105 -8.69 -23.28 15.80
C ASP A 105 -9.84 -24.04 16.47
N LYS A 106 -11.01 -23.39 16.63
CA LYS A 106 -12.25 -24.05 17.09
C LYS A 106 -12.80 -25.08 16.09
N ARG A 107 -12.32 -25.08 14.84
CA ARG A 107 -12.76 -26.01 13.78
C ARG A 107 -11.79 -27.16 13.56
N ARG A 108 -10.66 -27.25 14.27
CA ARG A 108 -9.81 -28.45 14.27
C ARG A 108 -10.44 -29.52 15.16
N PRO A 109 -10.79 -30.71 14.64
CA PRO A 109 -11.29 -31.81 15.46
C PRO A 109 -10.21 -32.25 16.46
N LYS A 110 -10.61 -32.56 17.70
CA LYS A 110 -9.74 -33.12 18.76
C LYS A 110 -9.39 -34.60 18.53
N ASP A 111 -9.82 -35.20 17.43
CA ASP A 111 -9.77 -36.63 17.21
C ASP A 111 -8.52 -37.05 16.44
N LEU A 112 -7.35 -36.96 17.09
CA LEU A 112 -6.11 -37.59 16.60
C LEU A 112 -5.28 -38.25 17.70
N ASN A 113 -5.85 -38.45 18.90
CA ASN A 113 -5.18 -39.15 19.98
C ASN A 113 -5.95 -40.41 20.37
N ASN A 114 -5.98 -41.40 19.47
CA ASN A 114 -6.24 -42.80 19.82
C ASN A 114 -5.85 -43.73 18.65
N GLN A 115 -4.55 -43.92 18.44
CA GLN A 115 -4.03 -45.16 17.84
C GLN A 115 -2.78 -45.57 18.63
N LYS A 116 -3.03 -46.21 19.78
CA LYS A 116 -2.12 -47.21 20.36
C LYS A 116 -2.83 -48.55 20.21
N THR A 117 -2.28 -49.40 19.35
CA THR A 117 -2.32 -50.86 19.51
C THR A 117 -1.02 -51.41 18.97
#